data_AF-A0A832RZN4-F1
#
_entry.id   AF-A0A832RZN4-F1
#
_cell.length_a   1.000
_cell.length_b   1.000
_cell.length_c   1.000
_cell.angle_alpha   90.00
_cell.angle_beta   90.00
_cell.angle_gamma   90.00
#
_symmetry.space_group_name_H-M   'P 1'
#
loop_
_entity.id
_entity.type
_entity.pdbx_description
1 polymer ?
#
loop_
_entity_poly.entity_id
_entity_poly.type
_entity_poly.pdbx_seq_one_letter_code
_entity_poly.pdbx_strand_id
1 'polypeptide(L)'
;MNTPLLYTRCLRCGRALKDHKSKSRGYGPECWQKVKHAIPPQGAPLTETRSIENIFTVNAVYDSIRVRVSSHSCPSCGALLSSAEVHSYDHEDGLNLRGFLRPQWVYVTCSGCRVDIALHKLTRNGCGDLCKHYRQVSIAEALRA
;
A
#
# COMPACT_ATOMS: atom_id res chain seq x y z
N MET A 1 3.32 27.84 -4.28
CA MET A 1 3.11 27.57 -2.85
C MET A 1 1.70 27.01 -2.70
N ASN A 2 1.54 25.71 -2.44
CA ASN A 2 0.23 25.08 -2.29
C ASN A 2 -0.21 25.16 -0.81
N THR A 3 -1.22 25.97 -0.52
CA THR A 3 -1.80 26.06 0.83
C THR A 3 -2.53 24.76 1.16
N PRO A 4 -2.17 24.04 2.23
CA PRO A 4 -2.80 22.77 2.55
C PRO A 4 -4.27 23.00 2.96
N LEU A 5 -5.18 22.30 2.28
CA LEU A 5 -6.61 22.30 2.62
C LEU A 5 -6.80 21.83 4.07
N LEU A 6 -7.38 22.70 4.90
CA LEU A 6 -7.68 22.40 6.30
C LEU A 6 -9.05 21.73 6.41
N TYR A 7 -9.08 20.53 6.96
CA TYR A 7 -10.32 19.79 7.20
C TYR A 7 -11.11 20.40 8.35
N THR A 8 -12.43 20.48 8.21
CA THR A 8 -13.34 20.99 9.27
C THR A 8 -13.90 19.86 10.14
N ARG A 9 -13.83 18.61 9.69
CA ARG A 9 -14.35 17.41 10.37
C ARG A 9 -13.37 16.24 10.33
N CYS A 10 -13.44 15.39 11.34
CA CYS A 10 -12.64 14.17 11.44
C CYS A 10 -13.09 13.15 10.39
N LEU A 11 -12.18 12.69 9.53
CA LEU A 11 -12.45 11.70 8.48
C LEU A 11 -12.81 10.31 9.03
N ARG A 12 -12.52 10.03 10.31
CA ARG A 12 -12.86 8.76 10.97
C ARG A 12 -14.20 8.78 11.71
N CYS A 13 -14.49 9.84 12.45
CA CYS A 13 -15.64 9.87 13.37
C CYS A 13 -16.61 11.03 13.13
N GLY A 14 -16.36 11.88 12.14
CA GLY A 14 -17.25 12.98 11.75
C GLY A 14 -17.31 14.18 12.70
N ARG A 15 -16.70 14.09 13.90
CA ARG A 15 -16.67 15.21 14.87
C ARG A 15 -15.94 16.43 14.32
N ALA A 16 -16.39 17.63 14.70
CA ALA A 16 -15.77 18.89 14.29
C ALA A 16 -14.33 19.01 14.81
N LEU A 17 -13.41 19.45 13.95
CA LEU A 17 -12.00 19.67 14.29
C LEU A 17 -11.80 21.12 14.72
N LYS A 18 -11.33 21.32 15.95
CA LYS A 18 -11.11 22.66 16.52
C LYS A 18 -9.68 23.14 16.26
N ASP A 19 -8.70 22.31 16.59
CA ASP A 19 -7.28 22.70 16.58
C ASP A 19 -6.66 22.61 15.18
N HIS A 20 -5.78 23.56 14.85
CA HIS A 20 -5.11 23.65 13.56
C HIS A 20 -4.37 22.35 13.16
N LYS A 21 -3.70 21.70 14.11
CA LYS A 21 -2.99 20.42 13.88
C LYS A 21 -3.93 19.28 13.50
N SER A 22 -5.11 19.24 14.12
CA SER A 22 -6.15 18.27 13.80
C SER A 22 -6.75 18.57 12.43
N LYS A 23 -7.05 19.84 12.14
CA LYS A 23 -7.52 20.31 10.83
C LYS A 23 -6.54 20.01 9.70
N SER A 24 -5.24 20.18 9.92
CA SER A 24 -4.20 19.87 8.94
C SER A 24 -4.11 18.37 8.60
N ARG A 25 -4.42 17.50 9.56
CA ARG A 25 -4.34 16.04 9.39
C ARG A 25 -5.65 15.38 8.97
N GLY A 26 -6.78 16.07 9.15
CA GLY A 26 -8.11 15.51 8.92
C GLY A 26 -8.61 14.58 10.03
N TYR A 27 -7.92 14.49 11.17
CA TYR A 27 -8.29 13.62 12.29
C TYR A 27 -8.15 14.33 13.63
N GLY A 28 -9.12 14.09 14.53
CA GLY A 28 -9.00 14.48 15.94
C GLY A 28 -7.91 13.67 16.66
N PRO A 29 -7.40 14.13 17.81
CA PRO A 29 -6.21 13.59 18.47
C PRO A 29 -6.30 12.08 18.75
N GLU A 30 -7.44 11.61 19.28
CA GLU A 30 -7.67 10.19 19.55
C GLU A 30 -7.76 9.35 18.27
N CYS A 31 -8.47 9.87 17.26
CA CYS A 31 -8.58 9.19 15.98
C CYS A 31 -7.22 9.11 15.29
N TRP A 32 -6.42 10.19 15.37
CA TRP A 32 -5.07 10.28 14.84
C TRP A 32 -4.16 9.20 15.42
N GLN A 33 -4.16 8.99 16.74
CA GLN A 33 -3.32 7.94 17.35
C GLN A 33 -3.61 6.54 16.78
N LYS A 34 -4.86 6.29 16.43
CA LYS A 34 -5.30 5.00 15.88
C LYS A 34 -5.06 4.86 14.36
N VAL A 35 -4.84 5.96 13.64
CA VAL A 35 -4.63 5.94 12.17
C VAL A 35 -3.22 6.36 11.75
N LYS A 36 -2.43 7.00 12.61
CA LYS A 36 -1.09 7.54 12.28
C LYS A 36 -0.09 6.48 11.80
N HIS A 37 -0.31 5.22 12.16
CA HIS A 37 0.50 4.07 11.71
C HIS A 37 -0.03 3.43 10.42
N ALA A 38 -1.28 3.75 10.04
CA ALA A 38 -1.92 3.31 8.79
C ALA A 38 -1.87 4.39 7.70
N ILE A 39 -1.70 5.65 8.10
CA ILE A 39 -1.39 6.76 7.19
C ILE A 39 0.10 6.66 6.87
N PRO A 40 0.48 6.55 5.59
CA PRO A 40 1.88 6.60 5.20
C PRO A 40 2.53 7.84 5.84
N PRO A 41 3.74 7.72 6.43
CA PRO A 41 4.45 8.88 6.93
C PRO A 41 4.44 9.96 5.85
N GLN A 42 4.03 11.17 6.23
CA GLN A 42 4.12 12.37 5.39
C GLN A 42 5.54 12.43 4.84
N GLY A 43 5.72 12.09 3.56
CA GLY A 43 7.03 11.80 2.99
C GLY A 43 7.10 10.61 2.03
N ALA A 44 6.00 9.92 1.68
CA ALA A 44 5.99 9.18 0.41
C ALA A 44 6.32 10.18 -0.71
N PRO A 45 7.46 10.06 -1.41
CA PRO A 45 7.83 11.03 -2.42
C PRO A 45 6.74 11.04 -3.49
N LEU A 46 6.18 12.22 -3.78
CA LEU A 46 5.29 12.45 -4.93
C LEU A 46 6.02 12.32 -6.29
N THR A 47 7.23 11.78 -6.27
CA THR A 47 8.07 11.40 -7.40
C THR A 47 8.78 10.12 -6.99
N GLU A 48 8.18 8.97 -7.31
CA GLU A 48 8.75 7.63 -7.12
C GLU A 48 10.03 7.48 -7.97
N THR A 49 11.17 7.94 -7.47
CA THR A 49 12.46 7.59 -8.05
C THR A 49 12.74 6.15 -7.68
N ARG A 50 12.40 5.23 -8.60
CA ARG A 50 12.74 3.82 -8.48
C ARG A 50 14.18 3.63 -8.96
N SER A 51 14.99 2.93 -8.18
CA SER A 51 16.34 2.58 -8.60
C SER A 51 16.30 1.40 -9.59
N ILE A 52 15.82 1.62 -10.81
CA ILE A 52 15.68 0.59 -11.84
C ILE A 52 17.03 0.34 -12.49
N GLU A 53 17.46 -0.93 -12.47
CA GLU A 53 18.61 -1.43 -13.23
C GLU A 53 18.19 -1.92 -14.62
N ASN A 54 17.06 -2.64 -14.71
CA ASN A 54 16.59 -3.22 -15.96
C ASN A 54 15.05 -3.21 -16.04
N ILE A 55 14.50 -2.35 -16.89
CA ILE A 55 13.06 -2.15 -17.04
C ILE A 55 12.30 -3.38 -17.54
N PHE A 56 12.91 -4.20 -18.41
CA PHE A 56 12.28 -5.41 -18.92
C PHE A 56 12.12 -6.45 -17.82
N THR A 57 13.15 -6.61 -16.98
CA THR A 57 13.11 -7.48 -15.81
C THR A 57 12.09 -7.00 -14.79
N VAL A 58 11.99 -5.69 -14.55
CA VAL A 58 10.97 -5.10 -13.66
C VAL A 58 9.55 -5.42 -14.16
N ASN A 59 9.28 -5.23 -15.45
CA ASN A 59 7.97 -5.52 -16.03
C ASN A 59 7.60 -7.01 -15.87
N ALA A 60 8.53 -7.92 -16.15
CA ALA A 60 8.31 -9.35 -15.96
C ALA A 60 8.02 -9.72 -14.48
N VAL A 61 8.72 -9.08 -13.54
CA VAL A 61 8.45 -9.24 -12.10
C VAL A 61 7.04 -8.75 -11.75
N TYR A 62 6.63 -7.59 -12.26
CA TYR A 62 5.31 -7.03 -12.00
C TYR A 62 4.19 -7.89 -12.58
N ASP A 63 4.36 -8.39 -13.81
CA ASP A 63 3.39 -9.30 -14.43
C ASP A 63 3.25 -10.60 -13.64
N SER A 64 4.37 -11.17 -13.17
CA SER A 64 4.34 -12.35 -12.31
C SER A 64 3.59 -12.09 -11.00
N ILE A 65 3.87 -10.96 -10.32
CA ILE A 65 3.16 -10.57 -9.11
C ILE A 65 1.66 -10.40 -9.39
N ARG A 66 1.29 -9.71 -10.49
CA ARG A 66 -0.10 -9.51 -10.90
C ARG A 66 -0.83 -10.84 -11.11
N VAL A 67 -0.23 -11.78 -11.82
CA VAL A 67 -0.81 -13.13 -12.04
C VAL A 67 -1.03 -13.84 -10.71
N ARG A 68 -0.07 -13.79 -9.79
CA ARG A 68 -0.13 -14.49 -8.49
C ARG A 68 -1.17 -13.90 -7.55
N VAL A 69 -1.35 -12.57 -7.54
CA VAL A 69 -2.37 -11.90 -6.72
C VAL A 69 -3.75 -11.90 -7.36
N SER A 70 -3.88 -12.21 -8.65
CA SER A 70 -5.14 -12.09 -9.40
C SER A 70 -6.32 -12.88 -8.81
N SER A 71 -6.05 -14.03 -8.20
CA SER A 71 -7.06 -14.89 -7.56
C SER A 71 -7.38 -14.48 -6.11
N HIS A 72 -6.81 -13.38 -5.62
CA HIS A 72 -6.98 -12.93 -4.23
C HIS A 72 -8.09 -11.88 -4.16
N SER A 73 -8.74 -11.82 -3.01
CA SER A 73 -9.74 -10.80 -2.72
C SER A 73 -9.12 -9.64 -1.95
N CYS A 74 -9.57 -8.43 -2.27
CA CYS A 74 -9.25 -7.24 -1.52
C CYS A 74 -9.74 -7.41 -0.07
N PRO A 75 -8.85 -7.26 0.94
CA PRO A 75 -9.25 -7.41 2.34
C PRO A 75 -10.21 -6.31 2.80
N SER A 76 -10.31 -5.19 2.06
CA SER A 76 -11.20 -4.08 2.41
C SER A 76 -12.61 -4.19 1.83
N CYS A 77 -12.76 -4.70 0.60
CA CYS A 77 -14.05 -4.71 -0.10
C CYS A 77 -14.45 -6.06 -0.69
N GLY A 78 -13.60 -7.10 -0.57
CA GLY A 78 -13.86 -8.44 -1.09
C GLY A 78 -13.67 -8.61 -2.61
N ALA A 79 -13.54 -7.52 -3.37
CA ALA A 79 -13.37 -7.58 -4.83
C ALA A 79 -12.10 -8.35 -5.23
N LEU A 80 -12.16 -9.10 -6.33
CA LEU A 80 -10.99 -9.79 -6.87
C LEU A 80 -9.92 -8.80 -7.31
N LEU A 81 -8.66 -9.13 -7.06
CA LEU A 81 -7.48 -8.35 -7.43
C LEU A 81 -6.96 -8.67 -8.83
N SER A 82 -7.78 -9.34 -9.66
CA SER A 82 -7.42 -9.71 -11.04
C SER A 82 -7.06 -8.53 -11.93
N SER A 83 -7.62 -7.35 -11.66
CA SER A 83 -7.32 -6.10 -12.36
C SER A 83 -6.55 -5.10 -11.49
N ALA A 84 -5.89 -5.56 -10.41
CA ALA A 84 -5.11 -4.68 -9.55
C ALA A 84 -3.82 -4.24 -10.24
N GLU A 85 -3.44 -2.98 -10.01
CA GLU A 85 -2.17 -2.45 -10.45
C GLU A 85 -1.10 -2.74 -9.41
N VAL A 86 0.09 -3.12 -9.86
CA VAL A 86 1.26 -3.40 -9.01
C VAL A 86 2.15 -2.17 -9.03
N HIS A 87 2.53 -1.71 -7.85
CA HIS A 87 3.37 -0.53 -7.65
C HIS A 87 4.51 -0.84 -6.68
N SER A 88 5.60 -0.10 -6.78
CA SER A 88 6.70 -0.19 -5.82
C SER A 88 7.51 1.10 -5.72
N TYR A 89 8.21 1.23 -4.59
CA TYR A 89 9.20 2.27 -4.35
C TYR A 89 10.37 1.72 -3.54
N ASP A 90 11.53 2.38 -3.64
CA ASP A 90 12.73 2.05 -2.87
C ASP A 90 12.45 2.12 -1.37
N HIS A 91 12.76 1.03 -0.64
CA HIS A 91 12.58 0.96 0.80
C HIS A 91 13.60 -0.01 1.41
N GLU A 92 14.21 0.36 2.54
CA GLU A 92 15.27 -0.45 3.16
C GLU A 92 14.77 -1.83 3.62
N ASP A 93 13.57 -1.87 4.20
CA ASP A 93 12.88 -3.13 4.55
C ASP A 93 12.08 -3.73 3.38
N GLY A 94 12.42 -3.35 2.15
CA GLY A 94 11.77 -3.82 0.93
C GLY A 94 12.20 -5.23 0.52
N LEU A 95 11.55 -5.74 -0.53
CA LEU A 95 11.91 -7.00 -1.17
C LEU A 95 13.06 -6.76 -2.18
N ASN A 96 14.05 -7.66 -2.18
CA ASN A 96 15.06 -7.67 -3.23
C ASN A 96 14.45 -8.23 -4.52
N LEU A 97 13.99 -7.33 -5.39
CA LEU A 97 13.39 -7.67 -6.67
C LEU A 97 14.42 -7.59 -7.79
N ARG A 98 14.37 -8.53 -8.73
CA ARG A 98 15.22 -8.47 -9.92
C ARG A 98 14.89 -7.22 -10.74
N GLY A 99 15.93 -6.59 -11.30
CA GLY A 99 15.79 -5.38 -12.10
C GLY A 99 15.79 -4.08 -11.29
N PHE A 100 15.95 -4.15 -9.96
CA PHE A 100 16.12 -3.00 -9.09
C PHE A 100 17.47 -3.06 -8.37
N LEU A 101 18.09 -1.89 -8.19
CA LEU A 101 19.35 -1.72 -7.45
C LEU A 101 19.13 -1.65 -5.93
N ARG A 102 17.90 -1.38 -5.48
CA ARG A 102 17.54 -1.22 -4.07
C ARG A 102 16.32 -2.08 -3.73
N PRO A 103 16.17 -2.52 -2.47
CA PRO A 103 14.99 -3.28 -2.07
C PRO A 103 13.73 -2.43 -2.27
N GLN A 104 12.63 -3.09 -2.62
CA GLN A 104 11.39 -2.46 -3.05
C GLN A 104 10.24 -2.80 -2.11
N TRP A 105 9.56 -1.78 -1.60
CA TRP A 105 8.27 -2.00 -0.98
C TRP A 105 7.20 -2.15 -2.06
N VAL A 106 6.57 -3.31 -2.14
CA VAL A 106 5.57 -3.62 -3.16
C VAL A 106 4.17 -3.52 -2.59
N TYR A 107 3.26 -2.91 -3.35
CA TYR A 107 1.84 -2.89 -3.02
C TYR A 107 0.99 -3.01 -4.28
N VAL A 108 -0.27 -3.36 -4.08
CA VAL A 108 -1.27 -3.44 -5.16
C VAL A 108 -2.44 -2.53 -4.85
N THR A 109 -2.94 -1.82 -5.86
CA THR A 109 -4.11 -0.94 -5.70
C THR A 109 -5.36 -1.69 -6.14
N CYS A 110 -6.32 -1.85 -5.22
CA CYS A 110 -7.60 -2.48 -5.55
C CYS A 110 -8.39 -1.61 -6.55
N SER A 111 -8.81 -2.18 -7.68
CA SER A 111 -9.62 -1.47 -8.67
C SER A 111 -11.01 -1.08 -8.16
N GLY A 112 -11.58 -1.87 -7.24
CA GLY A 112 -12.92 -1.64 -6.68
C GLY A 112 -12.97 -0.51 -5.65
N CYS A 113 -12.10 -0.55 -4.62
CA CYS A 113 -12.13 0.42 -3.52
C CYS A 113 -10.92 1.36 -3.45
N ARG A 114 -9.96 1.25 -4.38
CA ARG A 114 -8.75 2.08 -4.47
C ARG A 114 -7.82 2.02 -3.26
N VAL A 115 -8.01 1.04 -2.36
CA VAL A 115 -7.10 0.81 -1.24
C VAL A 115 -5.80 0.18 -1.75
N ASP A 116 -4.68 0.73 -1.29
CA ASP A 116 -3.35 0.16 -1.47
C ASP A 116 -3.10 -0.94 -0.44
N ILE A 117 -2.70 -2.10 -0.96
CA ILE A 117 -2.51 -3.31 -0.16
C ILE A 117 -1.05 -3.71 -0.32
N ALA A 118 -0.26 -3.55 0.74
CA ALA A 118 1.12 -4.01 0.75
C ALA A 118 1.17 -5.52 0.47
N LEU A 119 2.06 -5.94 -0.43
CA LEU A 119 2.16 -7.31 -0.91
C LEU A 119 2.35 -8.30 0.24
N HIS A 120 3.16 -7.95 1.25
CA HIS A 120 3.40 -8.81 2.40
C HIS A 120 2.10 -9.16 3.16
N LYS A 121 1.08 -8.29 3.15
CA LYS A 121 -0.23 -8.54 3.78
C LYS A 121 -1.05 -9.58 3.01
N LEU A 122 -0.77 -9.79 1.73
CA LEU A 122 -1.37 -10.86 0.93
C LEU A 122 -0.60 -12.18 1.06
N THR A 123 0.56 -12.16 1.71
CA THR A 123 1.41 -13.36 1.85
C THR A 123 1.24 -14.08 3.19
N ARG A 124 1.56 -15.38 3.22
CA ARG A 124 1.50 -16.25 4.41
C ARG A 124 2.30 -15.73 5.60
N ASN A 125 3.29 -14.88 5.37
CA ASN A 125 4.22 -14.41 6.40
C ASN A 125 3.86 -13.03 6.97
N GLY A 126 2.81 -12.34 6.50
CA GLY A 126 2.71 -10.89 6.72
C GLY A 126 1.35 -10.29 7.08
N CYS A 127 0.36 -11.04 7.57
CA CYS A 127 -0.97 -10.45 7.80
C CYS A 127 -1.67 -10.70 9.15
N GLY A 128 -1.14 -11.55 10.02
CA GLY A 128 -1.80 -11.89 11.30
C GLY A 128 -3.31 -12.17 11.17
N ASP A 129 -4.12 -11.56 12.04
CA ASP A 129 -5.58 -11.75 12.10
C ASP A 129 -6.37 -11.16 10.92
N LEU A 130 -5.75 -10.31 10.07
CA LEU A 130 -6.44 -9.72 8.92
C LEU A 130 -6.77 -10.78 7.86
N CYS A 131 -6.08 -11.92 7.87
CA CYS A 131 -6.14 -12.98 6.87
C CYS A 131 -7.28 -13.97 6.91
N LYS A 132 -8.16 -13.90 7.91
CA LYS A 132 -9.06 -15.02 8.21
C LYS A 132 -9.99 -15.43 7.06
N HIS A 133 -10.14 -14.58 6.04
CA HIS A 133 -11.07 -14.80 4.93
C HIS A 133 -10.44 -14.72 3.54
N TYR A 134 -9.12 -14.64 3.40
CA TYR A 134 -8.49 -14.59 2.07
C TYR A 134 -7.46 -15.69 1.85
N ARG A 135 -7.43 -16.16 0.59
CA ARG A 135 -6.37 -17.04 0.10
C ARG A 135 -5.05 -16.27 0.19
N GLN A 136 -4.01 -16.89 0.74
CA GLN A 136 -2.66 -16.32 0.83
C GLN A 136 -1.68 -17.10 -0.05
N VAL A 137 -0.62 -16.43 -0.50
CA VAL A 137 0.55 -17.03 -1.16
C VAL A 137 1.80 -16.88 -0.31
N SER A 138 2.79 -17.76 -0.41
CA SER A 138 4.11 -17.49 0.17
C SER A 138 4.82 -16.35 -0.58
N ILE A 139 5.81 -15.70 0.05
CA ILE A 139 6.63 -14.68 -0.64
C ILE A 139 7.36 -15.29 -1.85
N ALA A 140 7.89 -16.52 -1.72
CA ALA A 140 8.48 -17.25 -2.85
C ALA A 140 7.48 -17.54 -3.98
N GLU A 141 6.21 -17.78 -3.62
CA GLU A 141 5.10 -17.85 -4.57
C GLU A 141 4.58 -16.49 -5.03
N ALA A 142 5.04 -15.36 -4.51
CA ALA A 142 4.72 -14.04 -5.04
C ALA A 142 5.81 -13.56 -6.04
N LEU A 143 7.03 -14.05 -5.88
CA LEU A 143 8.23 -13.52 -6.53
C LEU A 143 8.86 -14.42 -7.61
N ARG A 144 8.31 -15.60 -7.88
CA ARG A 144 8.83 -16.47 -8.95
C ARG A 144 8.52 -15.85 -10.32
N ALA A 145 9.48 -15.16 -10.91
CA ALA A 145 9.42 -14.74 -12.31
C ALA A 145 9.38 -15.96 -13.24
#